data_AF-A0A7Y1QPB3-F1
#
_entry.id   AF-A0A7Y1QPB3-F1
#
_cell.length_a   1.000
_cell.length_b   1.000
_cell.length_c   1.000
_cell.angle_alpha   90.00
_cell.angle_beta   90.00
_cell.angle_gamma   90.00
#
_symmetry.space_group_name_H-M   'P 1'
#
loop_
_entity.id
_entity.type
_entity.pdbx_description
1 polymer ?
#
loop_
_entity_poly.entity_id
_entity_poly.type
_entity_poly.pdbx_seq_one_letter_code
_entity_poly.pdbx_strand_id
1 'polypeptide(L)' 'MSEQVSCLLVELLTEQKKQTSLLEQIASQQILMIEVLADEQGDQDPDAMPMTYIDGSKVT' A
#
# COMPACT_ATOMS: atom_id res chain seq x y z
N MET A 1 12.66 -21.95 33.01
CA MET A 1 13.47 -20.92 32.34
C MET A 1 13.56 -21.15 30.83
N SER A 2 14.04 -22.31 30.35
CA SER A 2 14.14 -22.60 28.91
C SER A 2 12.79 -22.72 28.17
N GLU A 3 11.78 -23.38 28.77
CA GLU A 3 10.45 -23.50 28.15
C GLU A 3 9.72 -22.17 27.98
N GLN A 4 9.81 -21.29 28.98
CA GLN A 4 9.16 -19.98 28.92
C GLN A 4 9.74 -19.10 27.79
N VAL A 5 11.06 -19.15 27.59
CA VAL A 5 11.72 -18.47 26.47
C VAL A 5 11.27 -19.08 25.14
N SER A 6 11.12 -20.41 25.08
CA SER A 6 10.62 -21.07 23.87
C SER A 6 9.17 -20.68 23.54
N CYS A 7 8.30 -20.55 24.54
CA CYS A 7 6.92 -20.09 24.32
C CYS A 7 6.89 -18.66 23.79
N LEU A 8 7.66 -17.75 24.38
CA LEU A 8 7.74 -16.36 23.94
C LEU A 8 8.28 -16.23 22.51
N LEU A 9 9.24 -17.08 22.12
CA LEU A 9 9.75 -17.14 20.74
C LEU A 9 8.68 -17.59 19.75
N VAL A 10 7.83 -18.55 20.12
CA VAL A 10 6.71 -19.01 19.28
C VAL A 10 5.65 -17.92 19.12
N GLU A 11 5.33 -17.20 20.20
CA GLU A 11 4.41 -16.06 20.16
C GLU A 11 4.95 -14.95 19.26
N LEU A 12 6.23 -14.60 19.40
CA LEU A 12 6.89 -13.60 18.56
C LEU A 12 6.87 -13.99 17.08
N LEU A 13 7.21 -15.25 16.76
CA LEU A 13 7.17 -15.76 15.39
C LEU A 13 5.74 -15.73 14.81
N THR A 14 4.73 -15.99 15.63
CA THR A 14 3.32 -15.93 15.22
C THR A 14 2.92 -14.52 14.86
N GLU A 15 3.27 -13.53 15.68
CA GLU A 15 2.99 -12.13 15.38
C GLU A 15 3.79 -11.61 14.19
N GLN A 16 5.05 -12.02 14.03
CA GLN A 16 5.83 -11.67 12.84
C GLN A 16 5.17 -12.17 11.56
N LYS A 17 4.72 -13.43 11.52
CA LYS A 17 3.99 -13.97 10.36
C LYS A 17 2.73 -13.18 10.04
N LYS A 18 1.99 -12.78 11.06
CA LYS A 18 0.78 -11.96 10.92
C LYS A 18 1.10 -10.58 10.35
N GLN A 19 2.15 -9.93 10.83
CA GLN A 19 2.61 -8.64 10.29
C GLN A 19 3.06 -8.76 8.84
N THR A 20 3.81 -9.82 8.48
CA THR A 20 4.21 -10.06 7.08
C THR A 20 2.99 -10.25 6.18
N SER A 21 2.01 -11.06 6.59
CA SER A 21 0.79 -11.26 5.81
C SER A 21 -0.01 -9.96 5.63
N LEU A 22 -0.04 -9.10 6.64
CA LEU A 22 -0.68 -7.79 6.54
C LEU A 22 0.04 -6.90 5.52
N LEU A 23 1.37 -6.88 5.52
CA LEU A 23 2.17 -6.13 4.55
C LEU A 23 1.93 -6.60 3.11
N GLU A 24 1.82 -7.91 2.88
CA GLU A 24 1.49 -8.48 1.57
C GLU A 24 0.10 -8.04 1.07
N GLN A 25 -0.89 -8.00 1.98
CA GLN A 25 -2.23 -7.51 1.66
C GLN A 25 -2.22 -6.02 1.31
N ILE A 26 -1.49 -5.20 2.08
CA ILE A 26 -1.33 -3.77 1.79
C ILE A 26 -0.69 -3.55 0.42
N ALA A 27 0.39 -4.26 0.12
CA ALA A 27 1.06 -4.16 -1.19
C ALA A 27 0.11 -4.52 -2.34
N SER A 28 -0.69 -5.59 -2.17
CA SER A 28 -1.69 -6.01 -3.16
C SER A 28 -2.76 -4.93 -3.37
N GLN A 29 -3.24 -4.31 -2.29
CA GLN A 29 -4.23 -3.24 -2.35
C GLN A 29 -3.66 -1.97 -2.99
N GLN A 30 -2.40 -1.62 -2.70
CA GLN A 30 -1.73 -0.48 -3.31
C GLN A 30 -1.56 -0.65 -4.82
N ILE A 31 -1.24 -1.85 -5.30
CA ILE A 31 -1.17 -2.15 -6.74
C ILE A 31 -2.53 -1.92 -7.39
N LEU A 32 -3.60 -2.49 -6.82
CA LEU A 32 -4.96 -2.32 -7.35
C LEU A 32 -5.39 -0.85 -7.37
N MET A 33 -5.03 -0.07 -6.35
CA MET A 33 -5.31 1.37 -6.31
C MET A 33 -4.56 2.11 -7.43
N ILE A 34 -3.30 1.77 -7.70
CA ILE A 34 -2.53 2.35 -8.80
C ILE A 34 -3.16 2.01 -10.15
N GLU A 35 -3.59 0.76 -10.35
CA GLU A 35 -4.25 0.33 -11.59
C GLU A 35 -5.54 1.13 -11.83
N VAL A 36 -6.39 1.27 -10.81
CA VAL A 36 -7.62 2.07 -10.92
C VAL A 36 -7.32 3.54 -11.24
N LEU A 37 -6.34 4.15 -10.58
CA LEU A 37 -5.95 5.54 -10.83
C LEU A 37 -5.33 5.73 -12.22
N ALA A 38 -4.64 4.72 -12.75
CA ALA A 38 -4.08 4.75 -14.10
C ALA A 38 -5.18 4.61 -15.16
N ASP A 39 -6.17 3.73 -14.95
CA ASP A 39 -7.34 3.59 -15.81
C ASP A 39 -8.17 4.88 -15.88
N GLU A 40 -8.31 5.60 -14.75
CA GLU A 40 -8.96 6.92 -14.71
C GLU A 40 -8.19 8.00 -15.50
N GLN A 41 -6.88 7.87 -15.65
CA GLN A 41 -6.02 8.81 -16.39
C GLN A 41 -5.88 8.48 -17.87
N GLY A 42 -6.13 7.23 -18.30
CA GLY A 42 -5.91 6.76 -19.67
C GLY A 42 -6.78 7.45 -20.74
N ASP A 43 -7.89 8.08 -20.34
CA ASP A 43 -8.78 8.86 -21.22
C ASP A 43 -8.44 10.36 -21.29
N GLN A 44 -7.42 10.83 -20.54
CA GLN A 44 -6.94 12.20 -20.61
C GLN A 44 -5.89 12.32 -21.74
N ASP A 45 -6.13 13.22 -22.70
CA ASP A 45 -5.17 13.57 -23.75
C ASP A 45 -3.79 13.89 -23.12
N PRO A 46 -2.70 13.21 -23.51
CA PRO A 46 -1.37 13.45 -22.94
C PRO A 46 -0.84 14.87 -23.18
N ASP A 47 -1.41 15.61 -24.15
CA ASP A 47 -1.11 17.02 -24.40
C ASP A 47 -2.09 17.98 -23.65
N ALA A 48 -3.06 17.46 -22.91
CA ALA A 48 -3.96 18.28 -22.10
C ALA A 48 -3.19 18.98 -20.97
N MET A 49 -3.45 20.28 -20.79
CA MET A 49 -2.87 21.02 -19.68
C MET A 49 -3.35 20.43 -18.34
N PRO A 50 -2.44 20.22 -17.37
CA PRO A 50 -2.83 19.80 -16.02
C PRO A 50 -3.83 20.80 -15.42
N MET A 51 -4.98 20.31 -14.95
CA MET A 51 -6.02 21.15 -14.35
C MET A 51 -5.77 21.44 -12.86
N THR A 52 -4.79 20.78 -12.27
CA THR A 52 -4.42 20.90 -10.85
C THR A 52 -2.90 20.94 -10.69
N TYR A 53 -2.44 21.74 -9.73
CA TYR A 53 -1.06 21.72 -9.25
C TYR A 53 -0.77 20.46 -8.43
N ILE A 54 0.51 20.21 -8.12
CA ILE A 54 0.97 19.06 -7.34
C ILE A 54 0.36 19.05 -5.93
N ASP A 55 0.02 20.22 -5.37
CA ASP A 55 -0.66 20.35 -4.08
C ASP A 55 -2.19 20.14 -4.15
N GLY A 56 -2.73 19.85 -5.34
CA GLY A 56 -4.15 19.63 -5.59
C GLY A 56 -4.97 20.92 -5.78
N SER A 57 -4.35 22.10 -5.70
CA SER A 57 -5.04 23.35 -6.02
C SER A 57 -5.34 23.44 -7.52
N LYS A 58 -6.49 24.02 -7.89
CA LYS A 58 -6.87 24.17 -9.31
C LYS A 58 -5.99 25.20 -9.99
N VAL A 59 -5.64 24.95 -11.25
CA VAL A 59 -5.03 25.97 -12.12
C VAL A 59 -6.14 26.96 -12.50
N THR A 60 -6.15 28.14 -11.90
CA THR A 60 -7.08 29.24 -12.20
C THR A 60 -6.51 30.19 -13.23
#